data_AF-A0A1V4SJY5-F1
#
_entry.id   AF-A0A1V4SJY5-F1
#
_cell.length_a   1.000
_cell.length_b   1.000
_cell.length_c   1.000
_cell.angle_alpha   90.00
_cell.angle_beta   90.00
_cell.angle_gamma   90.00
#
_symmetry.space_group_name_H-M   'P 1'
#
loop_
_entity.id
_entity.type
_entity.pdbx_description
1 polymer ?
#
loop_
_entity_poly.entity_id
_entity_poly.type
_entity_poly.pdbx_seq_one_letter_code
_entity_poly.pdbx_strand_id
1 'polypeptide(L)' 'MARMTCKCGEVLSNTLAPNDIQLRVFTDKEWDDIINIGQIDTLDLPDPKVDVWRCPKCKRMYFFEDGNDKAALIYRLEE' A
#
# COMPACT_ATOMS: atom_id res chain seq x y z
N MET A 1 11.87 6.97 -4.15
CA MET A 1 11.86 5.68 -4.88
C MET A 1 12.41 4.61 -3.96
N ALA A 2 11.61 3.60 -3.66
CA ALA A 2 11.96 2.51 -2.77
C ALA A 2 12.00 1.18 -3.53
N ARG A 3 12.81 0.24 -3.03
CA ARG A 3 12.92 -1.12 -3.54
C ARG A 3 13.11 -2.11 -2.40
N MET A 4 12.52 -3.29 -2.51
CA MET A 4 12.81 -4.39 -1.60
C MET A 4 12.60 -5.75 -2.27
N THR A 5 13.15 -6.80 -1.68
CA THR A 5 12.99 -8.17 -2.17
C THR A 5 11.97 -8.89 -1.31
N CYS A 6 10.90 -9.39 -1.93
CA CYS A 6 9.92 -10.24 -1.28
C CYS A 6 10.59 -11.56 -0.85
N LYS A 7 10.04 -12.22 0.18
CA LYS A 7 10.52 -13.55 0.64
C LYS A 7 10.44 -14.65 -0.42
N CYS A 8 9.65 -14.48 -1.49
CA CYS A 8 9.63 -15.40 -2.64
C CYS A 8 10.72 -15.14 -3.69
N GLY A 9 11.55 -14.11 -3.49
CA GLY A 9 12.60 -13.69 -4.42
C GLY A 9 12.21 -12.59 -5.40
N GLU A 10 10.93 -12.24 -5.50
CA GLU A 10 10.46 -11.16 -6.38
C GLU A 10 10.90 -9.78 -5.90
N VAL A 11 11.38 -8.94 -6.81
CA VAL A 11 11.74 -7.55 -6.50
C VAL A 11 10.50 -6.68 -6.57
N LEU A 12 10.22 -5.98 -5.48
CA LEU A 12 9.15 -5.01 -5.36
C LEU A 12 9.73 -3.60 -5.43
N SER A 13 9.16 -2.72 -6.24
CA SER A 13 9.57 -1.32 -6.33
C SER A 13 8.41 -0.43 -6.76
N ASN A 14 8.37 0.78 -6.21
CA ASN A 14 7.44 1.85 -6.61
C ASN A 14 8.09 2.88 -7.54
N THR A 15 9.22 2.55 -8.18
CA THR A 15 9.94 3.46 -9.10
C THR A 15 9.10 3.80 -10.34
N LEU A 16 8.36 2.81 -10.86
CA LEU A 16 7.40 3.03 -11.92
C LEU A 16 6.05 3.30 -11.28
N ALA A 17 5.45 4.45 -11.53
CA ALA A 17 4.10 4.79 -11.09
C ALA A 17 3.26 5.14 -12.33
N PRO A 18 2.05 4.58 -12.50
CA PRO A 18 1.37 3.59 -11.64
C PRO A 18 2.01 2.19 -11.67
N ASN A 19 1.76 1.37 -10.66
CA ASN A 19 2.23 -0.03 -10.58
C ASN A 19 1.25 -0.93 -9.81
N ASP A 20 1.40 -2.25 -9.96
CA ASP A 20 0.57 -3.27 -9.28
C ASP A 20 1.12 -3.72 -7.92
N ILE A 21 2.16 -3.05 -7.44
CA ILE A 21 2.90 -3.41 -6.21
C ILE A 21 2.38 -2.59 -5.05
N GLN A 22 2.35 -1.26 -5.19
CA GLN A 22 1.91 -0.32 -4.17
C GLN A 22 0.38 -0.16 -4.25
N LEU A 23 -0.28 -0.42 -3.13
CA LEU A 23 -1.72 -0.30 -2.99
C LEU A 23 -2.05 0.91 -2.13
N ARG A 24 -2.99 1.75 -2.60
CA ARG A 24 -3.63 2.76 -1.76
C ARG A 24 -4.79 2.10 -1.02
N VAL A 25 -4.66 1.94 0.29
CA VAL A 25 -5.63 1.23 1.14
C VAL A 25 -6.19 2.20 2.17
N PHE A 26 -7.52 2.28 2.20
CA PHE A 26 -8.27 3.02 3.21
C PHE A 26 -9.23 2.06 3.88
N THR A 27 -9.39 2.19 5.19
CA THR A 27 -10.51 1.54 5.88
C THR A 27 -11.83 2.16 5.41
N ASP A 28 -12.93 1.42 5.53
CA ASP A 28 -14.27 1.90 5.17
C ASP A 28 -14.59 3.24 5.86
N LYS A 29 -14.20 3.38 7.12
CA LYS A 29 -14.36 4.63 7.88
C LYS A 29 -13.53 5.78 7.31
N GLU A 30 -12.25 5.55 6.99
CA GLU A 30 -11.41 6.58 6.39
C GLU A 30 -11.93 7.00 5.02
N TRP A 31 -12.43 6.05 4.25
CA TRP A 31 -13.06 6.34 2.97
C TRP A 31 -14.32 7.17 3.15
N ASP A 32 -15.19 6.82 4.10
CA ASP A 32 -16.42 7.58 4.43
C ASP A 32 -16.08 9.02 4.85
N ASP A 33 -15.07 9.19 5.72
CA ASP A 33 -14.57 10.50 6.13
C ASP A 33 -14.06 11.32 4.92
N ILE A 34 -13.38 10.67 3.97
CA ILE A 34 -12.88 11.29 2.73
C ILE A 34 -14.01 11.67 1.77
N ILE A 35 -15.09 10.89 1.67
CA ILE A 35 -16.19 11.18 0.74
C ILE A 35 -17.22 12.17 1.29
N ASN A 36 -17.33 12.27 2.62
CA ASN A 36 -18.28 13.17 3.28
C ASN A 36 -17.86 14.65 3.25
N ILE A 37 -16.66 14.96 2.76
CA ILE A 37 -16.15 16.34 2.62
C ILE A 37 -16.79 17.09 1.42
N GLY A 38 -17.55 16.40 0.57
CA GLY A 38 -18.28 16.99 -0.55
C GLY A 38 -17.73 16.55 -1.92
N GLN A 39 -17.57 17.48 -2.86
CA GLN A 39 -16.87 17.17 -4.12
C GLN A 39 -15.37 17.06 -3.85
N ILE A 40 -14.81 15.90 -4.19
CA ILE A 40 -13.39 15.62 -4.01
C ILE A 40 -12.78 15.47 -5.40
N ASP A 41 -11.78 16.29 -5.71
CA ASP A 41 -10.91 15.99 -6.82
C ASP A 41 -10.02 14.81 -6.41
N THR A 42 -9.77 13.88 -7.33
CA THR A 42 -8.82 12.77 -7.11
C THR A 42 -7.43 13.23 -6.66
N LEU A 43 -7.05 14.48 -6.95
CA LEU A 43 -5.80 15.09 -6.49
C LEU A 43 -5.83 15.52 -5.02
N ASP A 44 -7.02 15.73 -4.44
CA ASP A 44 -7.20 16.13 -3.03
C ASP A 44 -7.31 14.92 -2.09
N LEU A 45 -7.22 13.70 -2.63
CA LEU A 45 -7.22 12.49 -1.81
C LEU A 45 -6.01 12.49 -0.88
N PRO A 46 -6.20 12.42 0.45
CA PRO A 46 -5.09 12.35 1.38
C PRO A 46 -4.30 11.08 1.15
N ASP A 47 -3.01 11.11 1.48
CA ASP A 47 -2.21 9.90 1.47
C ASP A 47 -2.75 8.91 2.52
N PRO A 48 -2.83 7.61 2.17
CA PRO A 48 -3.26 6.59 3.12
C PRO A 48 -2.29 6.51 4.31
N LYS A 49 -2.81 6.23 5.50
CA LYS A 49 -1.99 6.15 6.72
C LYS A 49 -0.96 5.03 6.71
N VAL A 50 -1.18 4.02 5.87
CA VAL A 50 -0.30 2.87 5.70
C VAL A 50 0.03 2.70 4.23
N ASP A 51 1.31 2.48 3.94
CA ASP A 51 1.74 2.10 2.60
C ASP A 51 1.73 0.57 2.50
N VAL A 52 1.00 0.02 1.54
CA VAL A 52 0.79 -1.43 1.44
C VAL A 52 1.39 -1.94 0.15
N TRP A 53 2.35 -2.86 0.25
CA TRP A 53 2.99 -3.46 -0.91
C TRP A 53 2.55 -4.92 -1.06
N ARG A 54 1.97 -5.24 -2.21
CA ARG A 54 1.55 -6.60 -2.58
C ARG A 54 2.52 -7.21 -3.57
N CYS A 55 3.07 -8.37 -3.22
CA CYS A 55 3.87 -9.15 -4.15
C CYS A 55 2.99 -9.71 -5.28
N PRO A 56 3.28 -9.47 -6.57
CA PRO A 56 2.48 -9.97 -7.67
C PRO A 56 2.53 -11.50 -7.80
N LYS A 57 3.63 -12.14 -7.35
CA LYS A 57 3.82 -13.59 -7.42
C LYS A 57 3.16 -14.35 -6.27
N CYS A 58 3.62 -14.13 -5.04
CA CYS A 58 3.16 -14.90 -3.88
C CYS A 58 2.03 -14.23 -3.09
N LYS A 59 1.53 -13.08 -3.57
CA LYS A 59 0.43 -12.29 -2.96
C LYS A 59 0.65 -11.84 -1.51
N ARG A 60 1.87 -11.98 -0.99
CA ARG A 60 2.27 -11.50 0.34
C ARG A 60 2.12 -9.98 0.37
N MET A 61 1.52 -9.48 1.45
CA MET A 61 1.31 -8.06 1.68
C MET A 61 2.22 -7.58 2.81
N TYR A 62 2.87 -6.44 2.57
CA TYR A 62 3.73 -5.75 3.52
C TYR A 62 3.10 -4.41 3.85
N PHE A 63 2.95 -4.12 5.13
CA PHE A 63 2.36 -2.86 5.61
C PHE A 63 3.48 -2.02 6.24
N PHE A 64 3.67 -0.82 5.72
CA PHE A 64 4.61 0.16 6.23
C PHE A 64 3.83 1.28 6.91
N GLU A 65 4.20 1.57 8.15
CA GLU A 65 3.70 2.73 8.88
C GLU A 65 4.52 3.96 8.51
N ASP A 66 3.91 5.13 8.60
CA ASP A 66 4.58 6.39 8.29
C ASP A 66 5.86 6.56 9.13
N GLY A 67 6.95 6.95 8.47
CA GLY A 67 8.27 7.07 9.09
C GLY A 67 8.99 5.77 9.43
N ASN A 68 8.48 4.59 9.03
CA ASN A 68 9.14 3.30 9.29
C ASN A 68 9.62 2.61 8.01
N ASP A 69 10.94 2.42 7.89
CA ASP A 69 11.57 1.71 6.76
C ASP A 69 11.35 0.19 6.78
N LYS A 70 10.82 -0.35 7.89
CA LYS A 70 10.52 -1.77 8.06
C LYS A 70 9.01 -1.99 8.03
N ALA A 71 8.61 -3.08 7.37
CA ALA A 71 7.22 -3.50 7.37
C ALA A 71 6.79 -3.81 8.82
N ALA A 72 5.80 -3.07 9.32
CA ALA A 72 5.21 -3.27 10.63
C ALA A 72 4.43 -4.59 10.69
N LEU A 73 3.71 -4.92 9.60
CA LEU A 73 2.92 -6.15 9.48
C LEU A 73 3.17 -6.83 8.13
N ILE A 74 3.13 -8.17 8.14
CA ILE A 74 3.30 -8.99 6.95
C ILE A 74 2.23 -10.07 6.93
N TYR A 75 1.39 -10.07 5.90
CA TYR A 75 0.34 -11.07 5.70
C TYR A 75 0.67 -11.99 4.53
N ARG A 76 0.35 -13.27 4.68
CA ARG A 76 0.44 -14.29 3.63
C ARG A 76 -0.88 -15.03 3.53
N LEU A 77 -1.16 -15.60 2.36
CA LEU A 77 -2.27 -16.55 2.23
C LEU A 77 -2.00 -17.76 3.13
N GLU A 78 -3.05 -18.23 3.80
CA GLU A 78 -3.03 -19.51 4.49
C GLU A 78 -3.05 -20.64 3.44
N GLU A 79 -2.39 -21.75 3.75
CA GLU A 79 -2.29 -22.95 2.89
C GLU A 79 -3.56 -23.79 2.95
#